data_AF-A0AB37ZAD3-F1
#
_entry.id   AF-A0AB37ZAD3-F1
#
_cell.length_a   1.000
_cell.length_b   1.000
_cell.length_c   1.000
_cell.angle_alpha   90.00
_cell.angle_beta   90.00
_cell.angle_gamma   90.00
#
_symmetry.space_group_name_H-M   'P 1'
#
loop_
_entity.id
_entity.type
_entity.pdbx_description
1 polymer ?
#
loop_
_entity_poly.entity_id
_entity_poly.type
_entity_poly.pdbx_seq_one_letter_code
_entity_poly.pdbx_strand_id
1 'polypeptide(L)'
;MYVIAAFIIFIVGYALLADWLAGDLRKRKHEAWMRFPNIEEYARKTQLSRIQCWHCRSCSIRQYGLEARNDERRIHACNQCNTNLYRTTRG
;
A
#
# COMPACT_ATOMS: atom_id res chain seq x y z
N MET A 1 -30.43 -27.06 -20.49
CA MET A 1 -30.47 -26.69 -19.04
C MET A 1 -29.16 -27.04 -18.33
N TYR A 2 -28.64 -28.27 -18.45
CA TYR A 2 -27.37 -28.66 -17.81
C TYR A 2 -26.12 -27.89 -18.28
N VAL A 3 -26.02 -27.59 -19.58
CA VAL A 3 -24.89 -26.82 -20.14
C VAL A 3 -24.84 -25.41 -19.54
N ILE A 4 -25.99 -24.74 -19.46
CA ILE A 4 -26.12 -23.40 -18.87
C ILE A 4 -25.75 -23.43 -17.39
N ALA A 5 -26.22 -24.44 -16.65
CA ALA A 5 -25.87 -24.61 -15.24
C ALA A 5 -24.36 -24.83 -15.03
N ALA A 6 -23.71 -25.62 -15.88
CA ALA A 6 -22.26 -25.83 -15.82
C ALA A 6 -21.47 -24.53 -16.08
N PHE A 7 -21.90 -23.72 -17.05
CA PHE A 7 -21.30 -22.41 -17.30
C PHE A 7 -21.45 -21.47 -16.10
N ILE A 8 -22.62 -21.43 -15.46
CA ILE A 8 -22.85 -20.61 -14.26
C ILE A 8 -21.93 -21.04 -13.12
N ILE A 9 -21.83 -22.35 -12.86
CA ILE A 9 -20.95 -22.90 -11.82
C ILE A 9 -19.49 -22.53 -12.10
N PHE A 10 -19.05 -22.63 -13.37
CA PHE A 10 -17.70 -22.26 -13.75
C PHE A 10 -17.40 -20.77 -13.53
N ILE A 11 -18.33 -19.89 -13.91
CA ILE A 11 -18.20 -18.43 -13.70
C ILE A 11 -18.13 -18.10 -12.22
N VAL A 12 -19.03 -18.67 -11.40
CA VAL A 12 -19.03 -18.45 -9.95
C VAL A 12 -17.75 -18.99 -9.33
N GLY A 13 -17.31 -20.19 -9.69
CA GLY A 13 -16.06 -20.77 -9.23
C GLY A 13 -14.85 -19.90 -9.56
N TYR A 14 -14.78 -19.36 -10.77
CA TYR A 14 -13.72 -18.44 -11.20
C TYR A 14 -13.75 -17.12 -10.41
N ALA A 15 -14.94 -16.53 -10.21
CA ALA A 15 -15.09 -15.31 -9.43
C ALA A 15 -14.63 -15.51 -7.97
N LEU A 16 -15.03 -16.60 -7.33
CA LEU A 16 -14.62 -16.94 -5.96
C LEU A 16 -13.11 -17.14 -5.87
N LEU A 17 -12.50 -17.83 -6.85
CA LEU A 17 -11.05 -18.01 -6.90
C LEU A 17 -10.30 -16.68 -7.06
N ALA A 18 -10.79 -15.81 -7.95
CA ALA A 18 -10.20 -14.48 -8.17
C ALA A 18 -10.28 -13.60 -6.91
N ASP A 19 -11.42 -13.60 -6.22
CA ASP A 19 -11.60 -12.85 -4.97
C ASP A 19 -10.68 -13.36 -3.86
N TRP A 20 -10.52 -14.67 -3.74
CA TRP A 20 -9.59 -15.28 -2.77
C TRP A 20 -8.14 -14.86 -3.04
N LEU A 21 -7.69 -14.93 -4.29
CA LEU A 21 -6.34 -14.50 -4.70
C LEU A 21 -6.13 -13.00 -4.44
N ALA A 22 -7.12 -12.16 -4.77
CA ALA A 22 -7.07 -10.73 -4.51
C ALA A 22 -7.03 -10.44 -3.00
N GLY A 23 -7.70 -11.23 -2.18
CA GLY A 23 -7.65 -11.16 -0.72
C GLY A 23 -6.25 -11.42 -0.17
N ASP A 24 -5.58 -12.48 -0.63
CA ASP A 24 -4.21 -12.81 -0.19
C ASP A 24 -3.21 -11.71 -0.58
N LEU A 25 -3.29 -11.21 -1.81
CA LEU A 25 -2.44 -10.11 -2.27
C LEU A 25 -2.64 -8.84 -1.43
N ARG A 26 -3.89 -8.51 -1.10
CA ARG A 26 -4.24 -7.37 -0.23
C ARG A 26 -3.61 -7.49 1.15
N LYS A 27 -3.61 -8.70 1.74
CA LYS A 27 -2.95 -8.96 3.03
C LYS A 27 -1.43 -8.77 2.94
N ARG A 28 -0.79 -9.39 1.95
CA ARG A 28 0.67 -9.25 1.75
C ARG A 28 1.10 -7.80 1.55
N LYS A 29 0.34 -7.03 0.75
CA LYS A 29 0.59 -5.60 0.57
C LYS A 29 0.41 -4.82 1.87
N HIS A 30 -0.62 -5.13 2.64
CA HIS A 30 -0.84 -4.50 3.93
C HIS A 30 0.32 -4.80 4.89
N GLU A 31 0.78 -6.05 4.97
CA GLU A 31 1.94 -6.43 5.77
C GLU A 31 3.22 -5.71 5.31
N ALA A 32 3.46 -5.63 4.00
CA ALA A 32 4.58 -4.89 3.43
C ALA A 32 4.49 -3.39 3.76
N TRP A 33 3.28 -2.82 3.73
CA TRP A 33 3.02 -1.45 4.16
C TRP A 33 3.32 -1.28 5.65
N MET A 34 2.91 -2.21 6.51
CA MET A 34 3.17 -2.17 7.95
C MET A 34 4.67 -2.15 8.31
N ARG A 35 5.55 -2.62 7.42
CA ARG A 35 7.01 -2.58 7.62
C ARG A 35 7.59 -1.17 7.54
N PHE A 36 6.91 -0.23 6.88
CA PHE A 36 7.34 1.16 6.90
C PHE A 36 7.10 1.76 8.28
N PRO A 37 8.03 2.58 8.79
CA PRO A 37 7.80 3.28 10.04
C PRO A 37 6.63 4.25 9.89
N ASN A 38 5.89 4.52 10.97
CA ASN A 38 5.00 5.67 10.98
C ASN A 38 5.80 6.99 11.03
N ILE A 39 5.12 8.14 10.89
CA ILE A 39 5.80 9.46 10.86
C ILE A 39 6.62 9.75 12.13
N GLU A 40 6.13 9.36 13.31
CA GLU A 40 6.80 9.57 14.59
C GLU A 40 8.01 8.66 14.75
N GLU A 41 7.88 7.39 14.40
CA GLU A 41 8.97 6.41 14.35
C GLU A 41 10.05 6.84 13.37
N TYR A 42 9.66 7.37 12.21
CA TYR A 42 10.58 7.87 11.21
C TYR A 42 11.39 9.06 11.74
N ALA A 43 10.72 10.06 12.33
CA ALA A 43 11.37 11.22 12.94
C ALA A 43 12.36 10.78 14.04
N ARG A 44 11.95 9.83 14.88
CA ARG A 44 12.78 9.27 15.96
C ARG A 44 14.00 8.51 15.44
N LYS A 45 13.83 7.64 14.45
CA LYS A 45 14.91 6.83 13.85
C LYS A 45 15.93 7.69 13.10
N THR A 46 15.48 8.75 12.47
CA THR A 46 16.34 9.62 11.65
C THR A 46 16.94 10.79 12.42
N GLN A 47 16.49 11.03 13.66
CA GLN A 47 16.89 12.16 14.51
C GLN A 47 16.78 13.52 13.78
N LEU A 48 15.81 13.64 12.87
CA LEU A 48 15.60 14.83 12.09
C LEU A 48 14.70 15.81 12.87
N SER A 49 15.12 17.07 12.95
CA SER A 49 14.33 18.15 13.57
C SER A 49 13.07 18.51 12.76
N ARG A 50 13.01 18.11 11.49
CA ARG A 50 11.86 18.27 10.60
C ARG A 50 11.72 17.08 9.67
N ILE A 51 10.52 16.82 9.19
CA ILE A 51 10.26 15.74 8.24
C ILE A 51 10.93 16.06 6.89
N GLN A 52 11.97 15.30 6.55
CA GLN A 52 12.70 15.38 5.28
C GLN A 52 13.26 14.01 4.92
N CYS A 53 13.70 13.86 3.67
CA CYS A 53 14.33 12.62 3.20
C CYS A 53 15.66 12.38 3.93
N TRP A 54 15.84 11.21 4.53
CA TRP A 54 17.09 10.84 5.20
C TRP A 54 18.26 10.67 4.21
N HIS A 55 17.97 10.31 2.96
CA HIS A 55 18.96 10.03 1.92
C HIS A 55 19.48 11.30 1.22
N CYS A 56 18.58 12.14 0.68
CA CYS A 56 18.97 13.35 -0.07
C CYS A 56 18.70 14.67 0.68
N ARG A 57 18.18 14.62 1.92
CA ARG A 57 17.82 15.79 2.75
C ARG A 57 16.76 16.72 2.15
N SER A 58 16.13 16.36 1.03
CA SER A 58 15.02 17.12 0.45
C SER A 58 13.79 17.11 1.35
N CYS A 59 13.14 18.28 1.49
CA CYS A 59 11.83 18.40 2.13
C CYS A 59 10.66 18.12 1.17
N SER A 60 10.94 17.88 -0.11
CA SER A 60 9.89 17.58 -1.09
C SER A 60 9.48 16.12 -0.98
N ILE A 61 8.33 15.89 -0.33
CA ILE A 61 7.77 14.57 -0.06
C ILE A 61 6.42 14.47 -0.76
N ARG A 62 6.24 13.41 -1.55
CA ARG A 62 4.95 13.03 -2.12
C ARG A 62 4.35 11.88 -1.33
N GLN A 63 3.03 11.81 -1.37
CA GLN A 63 2.28 10.69 -0.86
C GLN A 63 1.49 10.01 -1.97
N TYR A 64 1.35 8.69 -1.88
CA TYR A 64 0.47 7.92 -2.76
C TYR A 64 -0.21 6.80 -1.96
N GLY A 65 -1.38 6.38 -2.44
CA GLY A 65 -2.12 5.27 -1.84
C GLY A 65 -1.49 3.92 -2.23
N LEU A 66 -1.63 2.93 -1.36
CA LEU A 66 -1.00 1.61 -1.54
C LEU A 66 -1.55 0.86 -2.77
N GLU A 67 -2.87 0.89 -2.99
CA GLU A 67 -3.50 0.18 -4.11
C GLU A 67 -4.20 1.10 -5.10
N ALA A 68 -4.78 2.19 -4.61
CA ALA A 68 -5.51 3.15 -5.42
C ALA A 68 -5.20 4.58 -4.96
N ARG A 69 -5.48 5.57 -5.82
CA ARG A 69 -5.29 6.98 -5.49
C ARG A 69 -6.04 7.39 -4.21
N ASN A 70 -7.18 6.77 -3.92
CA ASN A 70 -8.01 7.08 -2.75
C ASN A 70 -7.80 6.14 -1.56
N ASP A 71 -6.86 5.18 -1.63
CA ASP A 71 -6.56 4.27 -0.51
C ASP A 71 -6.20 5.07 0.75
N GLU A 72 -6.76 4.70 1.90
CA GLU A 72 -6.47 5.34 3.17
C GLU A 72 -5.02 5.09 3.61
N ARG A 73 -4.44 3.95 3.23
CA ARG A 73 -3.06 3.58 3.52
C ARG A 73 -2.13 4.34 2.58
N ARG A 74 -1.35 5.26 3.14
CA ARG A 74 -0.43 6.12 2.39
C ARG A 74 1.02 5.73 2.62
N ILE A 75 1.82 5.82 1.57
CA ILE A 75 3.29 5.79 1.63
C ILE A 75 3.79 7.19 1.25
N HIS A 76 4.71 7.71 2.05
CA HIS A 76 5.40 8.97 1.82
C HIS A 76 6.78 8.68 1.24
N ALA A 77 7.08 9.27 0.10
CA ALA A 77 8.34 9.09 -0.62
C ALA A 77 8.94 10.43 -1.03
N CYS A 78 10.26 10.51 -1.13
CA CYS A 78 10.92 11.71 -1.60
C CYS A 78 10.66 11.95 -3.11
N ASN A 79 10.34 13.18 -3.50
CA ASN A 79 10.18 13.54 -4.91
C ASN A 79 11.50 13.56 -5.69
N GLN A 80 12.63 13.79 -5.02
CA GLN A 80 13.92 13.89 -5.69
C GLN A 80 14.57 12.52 -5.91
N CYS A 81 14.68 11.71 -4.86
CA CYS A 81 15.39 10.42 -4.92
C CYS A 81 14.47 9.19 -4.89
N ASN A 82 13.15 9.37 -4.86
CA ASN A 82 12.14 8.30 -4.81
C ASN A 82 12.25 7.32 -3.62
N THR A 83 13.04 7.65 -2.60
CA THR A 83 13.15 6.82 -1.40
C THR A 83 11.85 6.85 -0.61
N ASN A 84 11.30 5.68 -0.31
CA ASN A 84 10.16 5.52 0.59
C ASN A 84 10.60 5.78 2.03
N LEU A 85 9.85 6.61 2.73
CA LEU A 85 10.25 7.17 4.02
C LEU A 85 9.43 6.57 5.17
N TYR A 86 8.12 6.79 5.14
CA TYR A 86 7.22 6.41 6.21
C TYR A 86 5.79 6.21 5.70
N ARG A 87 4.93 5.69 6.56
CA ARG A 87 3.51 5.48 6.29
C ARG A 87 2.60 6.36 7.15
N THR A 88 1.41 6.63 6.64
CA THR A 88 0.31 7.23 7.40
C THR A 88 -1.02 6.63 6.96
N THR A 89 -2.01 6.63 7.85
CA THR A 89 -3.41 6.36 7.49
C THR A 89 -4.12 7.71 7.34
N ARG A 90 -5.00 7.84 6.34
CA ARG A 90 -5.86 9.01 6.20
C ARG A 90 -7.02 8.83 7.18
N GLY A 91 -6.91 9.43 8.37
CA GLY A 91 -8.01 9.54 9.34
C GLY A 91 -8.98 10.64 8.97
#